data_AF-A0A2V9NTB7-F1
#
_entry.id   AF-A0A2V9NTB7-F1
#
_cell.length_a   1.000
_cell.length_b   1.000
_cell.length_c   1.000
_cell.angle_alpha   90.00
_cell.angle_beta   90.00
_cell.angle_gamma   90.00
#
_symmetry.space_group_name_H-M   'P 1'
#
loop_
_entity.id
_entity.type
_entity.pdbx_description
1 polymer ?
#
loop_
_entity_poly.entity_id
_entity_poly.type
_entity_poly.pdbx_seq_one_letter_code
_entity_poly.pdbx_strand_id
1 'polypeptide(L)'
;MSGWLQDVRYAVRQLSRKPGFTFIALLTLALGIGATAAMFSVIDAVVLRPFPYHHVNRIVVVRTNDPSGSQTVSSWPAYLEMRRLNRTFQALAAYEDYWGMTLLTGKQTQYLQVTQGSDNFFDIFGVQPMLGRTFLPGEDQPGKNDVVVLSYEVWRQDFNADPNVVNRTVQLDGEPYVVIGVMPAGFRFSSRTTNALYIPMHVRPSWVSARDTN
;
A
#
# COMPACT_ATOMS: atom_id res chain seq x y z
N MET A 1 42.12 -24.83 30.72
CA MET A 1 40.84 -24.52 30.02
C MET A 1 39.70 -25.47 30.43
N SER A 2 39.76 -26.11 31.60
CA SER A 2 38.80 -27.15 32.04
C SER A 2 37.77 -26.69 33.09
N GLY A 3 37.95 -25.51 33.70
CA GLY A 3 37.05 -25.00 34.75
C GLY A 3 35.64 -24.65 34.24
N TRP A 4 35.53 -24.05 33.06
CA TRP A 4 34.26 -23.54 32.52
C TRP A 4 33.20 -24.64 32.29
N LEU A 5 33.61 -25.81 31.79
CA LEU A 5 32.71 -26.97 31.62
C LEU A 5 32.26 -27.56 32.97
N GLN A 6 33.13 -27.50 33.98
CA GLN A 6 32.82 -27.94 35.32
C GLN A 6 31.82 -26.99 35.99
N ASP A 7 31.99 -25.69 35.80
CA ASP A 7 31.11 -24.64 36.31
C ASP A 7 29.70 -24.73 35.69
N VAL A 8 29.61 -24.90 34.37
CA VAL A 8 28.32 -25.10 33.67
C VAL A 8 27.61 -26.36 34.18
N ARG A 9 28.33 -27.48 34.32
CA ARG A 9 27.77 -28.73 34.85
C ARG A 9 27.30 -28.59 36.29
N TYR A 10 28.03 -27.83 37.10
CA TYR A 10 27.66 -27.55 38.48
C TYR A 10 26.39 -26.68 38.57
N ALA A 11 26.30 -25.63 37.76
CA ALA A 11 25.12 -24.75 37.66
C ALA A 11 23.86 -25.51 37.23
N VAL A 12 23.96 -26.37 36.20
CA VAL A 12 22.83 -27.22 35.75
C VAL A 12 22.38 -28.18 36.87
N ARG A 13 23.33 -28.77 37.60
CA ARG A 13 23.01 -29.65 38.75
C ARG A 13 22.34 -28.88 39.89
N GLN A 14 22.69 -27.62 40.07
CA GLN A 14 22.10 -26.76 41.10
C GLN A 14 20.67 -26.33 40.72
N LEU A 15 20.44 -26.01 39.44
CA LEU A 15 19.11 -25.67 38.89
C LEU A 15 18.13 -26.84 38.96
N SER A 16 18.61 -28.07 38.72
CA SER A 16 17.79 -29.30 38.80
C SER A 16 17.46 -29.72 40.24
N ARG A 17 18.22 -29.26 41.24
CA ARG A 17 17.94 -29.49 42.67
C ARG A 17 16.84 -28.59 43.25
N LYS A 18 16.49 -27.48 42.59
CA LYS A 18 15.43 -26.55 43.01
C LYS A 18 14.44 -26.27 41.87
N PRO A 19 13.68 -27.28 41.42
CA PRO A 19 12.88 -27.20 40.20
C PRO A 19 11.82 -26.08 40.22
N GLY A 20 11.18 -25.82 41.36
CA GLY A 20 10.15 -24.77 41.47
C GLY A 20 10.72 -23.35 41.27
N PHE A 21 11.85 -23.04 41.90
CA PHE A 21 12.50 -21.73 41.74
C PHE A 21 13.04 -21.56 40.31
N THR A 22 13.70 -22.58 39.78
CA THR A 22 14.21 -22.59 38.39
C THR A 22 13.08 -22.38 37.39
N PHE A 23 11.94 -23.04 37.59
CA PHE A 23 10.79 -22.90 36.70
C PHE A 23 10.22 -21.48 36.68
N ILE A 24 10.03 -20.87 37.86
CA ILE A 24 9.56 -19.48 37.97
C ILE A 24 10.55 -18.53 37.29
N ALA A 25 11.85 -18.68 37.57
CA ALA A 25 12.89 -17.84 36.97
C ALA A 25 12.93 -17.97 35.44
N LEU A 26 12.81 -19.19 34.89
CA LEU A 26 12.73 -19.42 33.45
C LEU A 26 11.48 -18.78 32.84
N LEU A 27 10.32 -18.91 33.50
CA LEU A 27 9.07 -18.30 33.06
C LEU A 27 9.17 -16.78 33.01
N THR A 28 9.72 -16.16 34.05
CA THR A 28 9.92 -14.70 34.09
C THR A 28 10.87 -14.25 32.99
N LEU A 29 11.97 -14.97 32.76
CA LEU A 29 12.93 -14.65 31.70
C LEU A 29 12.30 -14.81 30.31
N ALA A 30 11.58 -15.91 30.09
CA ALA A 30 10.90 -16.20 28.83
C ALA A 30 9.80 -15.15 28.52
N LEU A 31 9.02 -14.75 29.52
CA LEU A 31 8.02 -13.70 29.37
C LEU A 31 8.65 -12.34 29.08
N GLY A 32 9.73 -11.98 29.77
CA GLY A 32 10.46 -10.73 29.51
C GLY A 32 11.02 -10.69 28.09
N ILE A 33 11.77 -11.72 27.69
CA ILE A 33 12.37 -11.81 26.36
C ILE A 33 11.28 -11.86 25.28
N GLY A 34 10.24 -12.68 25.48
CA GLY A 34 9.13 -12.83 24.55
C GLY A 34 8.35 -11.53 24.35
N ALA A 35 8.06 -10.81 25.44
CA ALA A 35 7.37 -9.52 25.36
C ALA A 35 8.19 -8.48 24.59
N THR A 36 9.50 -8.37 24.86
CA THR A 36 10.38 -7.43 24.14
C THR A 36 10.50 -7.80 22.66
N ALA A 37 10.66 -9.08 22.33
CA ALA A 37 10.73 -9.55 20.95
C ALA A 37 9.41 -9.35 20.18
N ALA A 38 8.27 -9.58 20.83
CA ALA A 38 6.96 -9.33 20.25
C ALA A 38 6.74 -7.83 19.97
N MET A 39 7.09 -6.97 20.92
CA MET A 39 6.99 -5.51 20.74
C MET A 39 7.87 -5.04 19.59
N PHE A 40 9.12 -5.52 19.50
CA PHE A 40 10.00 -5.19 18.39
C PHE A 40 9.47 -5.71 17.05
N SER A 41 8.87 -6.90 17.01
CA SER A 41 8.26 -7.46 15.80
C SER A 41 7.08 -6.63 15.29
N VAL A 42 6.24 -6.11 16.20
CA VAL A 42 5.14 -5.21 15.86
C VAL A 42 5.68 -3.88 15.33
N ILE A 43 6.69 -3.30 15.98
CA ILE A 43 7.33 -2.07 15.52
C ILE A 43 7.97 -2.29 14.15
N ASP A 44 8.67 -3.40 13.95
CA ASP A 44 9.29 -3.71 12.66
C ASP A 44 8.26 -3.81 11.54
N ALA A 45 7.17 -4.55 11.77
CA ALA A 45 6.12 -4.76 10.79
C ALA A 45 5.31 -3.49 10.47
N VAL A 46 5.11 -2.61 11.46
CA VAL A 46 4.24 -1.42 11.31
C VAL A 46 5.02 -0.15 10.97
N VAL A 47 6.24 0.00 11.49
CA VAL A 47 7.03 1.24 11.41
C VAL A 47 8.24 1.09 10.48
N LEU A 48 8.90 -0.08 10.48
CA LEU A 48 10.25 -0.21 9.88
C LEU A 48 10.33 -1.03 8.60
N ARG A 49 9.24 -1.62 8.11
CA ARG A 49 9.21 -2.11 6.72
C ARG A 49 8.85 -0.95 5.80
N PRO A 50 9.84 -0.20 5.25
CA PRO A 50 9.53 0.75 4.22
C PRO A 50 8.86 -0.01 3.09
N PHE A 51 7.81 0.58 2.53
CA PHE A 51 7.29 0.11 1.25
C PHE A 51 8.47 -0.14 0.29
N PRO A 52 8.46 -1.21 -0.51
CA PRO A 52 9.58 -1.56 -1.38
C PRO A 52 9.65 -0.63 -2.62
N TYR A 53 9.55 0.68 -2.41
CA TYR A 53 9.71 1.67 -3.47
C TYR A 53 11.16 2.10 -3.58
N HIS A 54 11.57 2.40 -4.80
CA HIS A 54 12.84 3.08 -5.00
C HIS A 54 12.71 4.49 -4.43
N HIS A 55 13.67 4.91 -3.58
CA HIS A 55 13.72 6.24 -2.99
C HIS A 55 12.48 6.65 -2.16
N VAL A 56 11.91 5.76 -1.33
CA VAL A 56 10.80 6.08 -0.39
C VAL A 56 11.02 7.41 0.36
N ASN A 57 12.27 7.67 0.75
CA ASN A 57 12.67 8.89 1.48
C ASN A 57 12.54 10.20 0.67
N ARG A 58 12.18 10.13 -0.62
CA ARG A 58 11.94 11.29 -1.50
C ARG A 58 10.47 11.45 -1.88
N ILE A 59 9.61 10.53 -1.48
CA ILE A 59 8.16 10.60 -1.74
C ILE A 59 7.52 11.36 -0.57
N VAL A 60 6.80 12.44 -0.89
CA VAL A 60 6.09 13.25 0.10
C VAL A 60 4.65 13.45 -0.33
N VAL A 61 3.75 13.55 0.64
CA VAL A 61 2.35 13.91 0.39
C VAL A 61 2.22 15.42 0.53
N VAL A 62 1.85 16.09 -0.56
CA VAL A 62 1.52 17.52 -0.52
C VAL A 62 0.07 17.66 -0.07
N ARG A 63 -0.16 18.44 0.99
CA ARG A 63 -1.50 18.77 1.48
C ARG A 63 -1.70 20.27 1.38
N THR A 64 -2.85 20.68 0.87
CA THR A 64 -3.31 22.07 0.91
C THR A 64 -4.09 22.33 2.20
N ASN A 65 -3.94 23.52 2.75
CA ASN A 65 -4.76 23.98 3.87
C ASN A 65 -5.64 25.13 3.39
N ASP A 66 -6.84 25.24 3.96
CA ASP A 66 -7.68 26.42 3.81
C ASP A 66 -7.12 27.59 4.66
N PRO A 67 -7.68 28.82 4.56
CA PRO A 67 -7.26 29.95 5.37
C PRO A 67 -7.42 29.74 6.89
N SER A 68 -8.25 28.79 7.32
CA SER A 68 -8.40 28.41 8.74
C SER A 68 -7.29 27.48 9.23
N GLY A 69 -6.42 27.00 8.34
CA GLY A 69 -5.37 26.03 8.63
C GLY A 69 -5.85 24.58 8.59
N SER A 70 -7.10 24.33 8.19
CA SER A 70 -7.67 23.00 8.04
C SER A 70 -7.22 22.38 6.72
N GLN A 71 -6.83 21.10 6.75
CA GLN A 71 -6.44 20.39 5.53
C GLN A 71 -7.62 20.27 4.58
N THR A 72 -7.44 20.74 3.35
CA THR A 72 -8.41 20.68 2.28
C THR A 72 -7.87 19.86 1.10
N VAL A 73 -8.79 19.21 0.38
CA VAL A 73 -8.46 18.52 -0.87
C VAL A 73 -8.27 19.59 -1.94
N SER A 74 -7.10 19.60 -2.59
CA SER A 74 -6.87 20.52 -3.71
C SER A 74 -7.85 20.23 -4.83
N SER A 75 -8.44 21.29 -5.40
CA SER A 75 -9.27 21.14 -6.59
C SER A 75 -8.48 20.55 -7.76
N TRP A 76 -9.17 19.84 -8.67
CA TRP A 76 -8.51 19.25 -9.84
C TRP A 76 -7.79 20.30 -10.69
N PRO A 77 -8.39 21.49 -10.98
CA PRO A 77 -7.68 22.56 -11.68
C PRO A 77 -6.45 23.09 -10.93
N ALA A 78 -6.51 23.18 -9.59
CA ALA A 78 -5.36 23.60 -8.79
C ALA A 78 -4.21 22.59 -8.88
N TYR A 79 -4.51 21.29 -8.81
CA TYR A 79 -3.52 20.23 -9.05
C TYR A 79 -2.88 20.34 -10.44
N LEU A 80 -3.68 20.53 -11.49
CA LEU A 80 -3.15 20.66 -12.86
C LEU A 80 -2.19 21.86 -12.98
N GLU A 81 -2.52 22.99 -12.35
CA GLU A 81 -1.65 24.16 -12.33
C GLU A 81 -0.38 23.91 -11.51
N MET A 82 -0.49 23.27 -10.34
CA MET A 82 0.65 22.85 -9.52
C MET A 82 1.58 21.93 -10.31
N ARG A 83 1.03 20.95 -11.04
CA ARG A 83 1.81 20.04 -11.89
C ARG A 83 2.49 20.78 -13.04
N ARG A 84 1.81 21.74 -13.67
CA ARG A 84 2.35 22.56 -14.76
C ARG A 84 3.49 23.48 -14.29
N LEU A 85 3.35 24.05 -13.10
CA LEU A 85 4.33 24.98 -12.51
C LEU A 85 5.42 24.28 -11.69
N ASN A 86 5.29 22.98 -11.44
CA ASN A 86 6.22 22.22 -10.63
C ASN A 86 7.64 22.26 -11.24
N ARG A 87 8.60 22.73 -10.45
CA ARG A 87 10.05 22.71 -10.75
C ARG A 87 10.87 22.01 -9.67
N THR A 88 10.23 21.61 -8.57
CA THR A 88 10.91 21.12 -7.37
C THR A 88 10.87 19.60 -7.30
N PHE A 89 9.71 19.00 -7.61
CA PHE A 89 9.54 17.55 -7.58
C PHE A 89 9.86 16.95 -8.95
N GLN A 90 10.46 15.76 -8.96
CA GLN A 90 10.70 15.01 -10.20
C GLN A 90 9.39 14.67 -10.92
N ALA A 91 8.36 14.33 -10.16
CA ALA A 91 7.02 14.08 -10.66
C ALA A 91 6.00 14.47 -9.58
N LEU A 92 4.82 14.90 -10.02
CA LEU A 92 3.69 15.23 -9.16
C LEU A 92 2.45 14.51 -9.68
N ALA A 93 1.88 13.63 -8.86
CA ALA A 93 0.67 12.89 -9.17
C ALA A 93 -0.40 13.21 -8.12
N ALA A 94 -1.66 13.20 -8.56
CA ALA A 94 -2.80 13.27 -7.66
C ALA A 94 -3.32 11.86 -7.41
N TYR A 95 -3.91 11.65 -6.24
CA TYR A 95 -4.55 10.38 -5.89
C TYR A 95 -5.76 10.61 -5.00
N GLU A 96 -6.64 9.62 -4.96
CA GLU A 96 -7.73 9.50 -3.99
C GLU A 96 -7.82 8.04 -3.53
N ASP A 97 -7.69 7.77 -2.23
CA ASP A 97 -7.46 6.42 -1.68
C ASP A 97 -8.49 5.94 -0.65
N TYR A 98 -9.68 6.54 -0.65
CA TYR A 98 -10.76 6.23 0.29
C TYR A 98 -12.03 5.72 -0.39
N TRP A 99 -11.86 4.95 -1.47
CA TRP A 99 -12.96 4.39 -2.24
C TRP A 99 -12.91 2.87 -2.20
N GLY A 100 -14.08 2.25 -2.30
CA GLY A 100 -14.17 0.84 -2.61
C GLY A 100 -15.21 0.61 -3.69
N MET A 101 -14.94 -0.38 -4.51
CA MET A 101 -15.81 -0.78 -5.61
C MET A 101 -16.01 -2.28 -5.55
N THR A 102 -17.15 -2.71 -6.05
CA THR A 102 -17.51 -4.10 -6.16
C THR A 102 -16.96 -4.67 -7.45
N LEU A 103 -15.93 -5.51 -7.36
CA LEU A 103 -15.42 -6.29 -8.47
C LEU A 103 -16.33 -7.50 -8.71
N LEU A 104 -16.79 -7.65 -9.94
CA LEU A 104 -17.46 -8.86 -10.43
C LEU A 104 -16.58 -9.58 -11.44
N THR A 105 -16.13 -10.78 -11.08
CA THR A 105 -15.34 -11.69 -11.92
C THR A 105 -16.12 -12.97 -12.18
N GLY A 106 -16.83 -13.03 -13.30
CA GLY A 106 -17.66 -14.18 -13.65
C GLY A 106 -18.84 -14.35 -12.70
N LYS A 107 -18.70 -15.22 -11.68
CA LYS A 107 -19.72 -15.46 -10.64
C LYS A 107 -19.32 -14.97 -9.24
N GLN A 108 -18.10 -14.47 -9.08
CA GLN A 108 -17.59 -14.00 -7.79
C GLN A 108 -17.73 -12.49 -7.71
N THR A 109 -18.21 -12.02 -6.55
CA THR A 109 -18.40 -10.61 -6.25
C THR A 109 -17.60 -10.28 -5.00
N GLN A 110 -16.73 -9.28 -5.08
CA GLN A 110 -15.88 -8.87 -3.96
C GLN A 110 -15.81 -7.35 -3.86
N TYR A 111 -15.97 -6.83 -2.64
CA TYR A 111 -15.73 -5.42 -2.37
C TYR A 111 -14.24 -5.19 -2.14
N LEU A 112 -13.61 -4.37 -2.98
CA LEU A 112 -12.19 -4.07 -2.96
C LEU A 112 -11.96 -2.58 -2.79
N GLN A 113 -10.88 -2.22 -2.10
CA GLN A 113 -10.44 -0.83 -2.07
C GLN A 113 -9.87 -0.41 -3.42
N VAL A 114 -10.16 0.82 -3.79
CA VAL A 114 -9.74 1.44 -5.03
C VAL A 114 -8.93 2.67 -4.72
N THR A 115 -7.79 2.79 -5.39
CA THR A 115 -7.02 4.02 -5.46
C THR A 115 -7.20 4.61 -6.84
N GLN A 116 -7.75 5.82 -6.89
CA GLN A 116 -7.76 6.62 -8.11
C GLN A 116 -6.46 7.40 -8.19
N GLY A 117 -5.85 7.48 -9.37
CA GLY A 117 -4.63 8.22 -9.59
C GLY A 117 -4.68 9.05 -10.87
N SER A 118 -3.94 10.16 -10.93
CA SER A 118 -3.67 10.83 -12.21
C SER A 118 -2.93 9.91 -13.19
N ASP A 119 -2.90 10.28 -14.46
CA ASP A 119 -2.27 9.49 -15.54
C ASP A 119 -0.80 9.08 -15.27
N ASN A 120 -0.08 9.84 -14.44
CA ASN A 120 1.32 9.61 -14.05
C ASN A 120 1.48 9.04 -12.64
N PHE A 121 0.43 8.50 -12.03
CA PHE A 121 0.45 8.03 -10.63
C PHE A 121 1.58 7.03 -10.33
N PHE A 122 1.80 6.07 -11.23
CA PHE A 122 2.81 5.03 -11.02
C PHE A 122 4.25 5.52 -11.18
N ASP A 123 4.46 6.63 -11.90
CA ASP A 123 5.78 7.24 -12.11
C ASP A 123 6.43 7.68 -10.80
N ILE A 124 5.60 8.01 -9.79
CA ILE A 124 6.06 8.38 -8.44
C ILE A 124 6.85 7.24 -7.77
N PHE A 125 6.44 6.00 -7.99
CA PHE A 125 7.03 4.83 -7.33
C PHE A 125 8.17 4.20 -8.12
N GLY A 126 8.28 4.54 -9.41
CA GLY A 126 9.25 3.91 -10.32
C GLY A 126 9.05 2.41 -10.47
N VAL A 127 7.83 1.92 -10.24
CA VAL A 127 7.49 0.49 -10.29
C VAL A 127 6.86 0.16 -11.64
N GLN A 128 7.39 -0.87 -12.29
CA GLN A 128 6.83 -1.41 -13.52
C GLN A 128 5.87 -2.56 -13.21
N PRO A 129 4.75 -2.69 -13.95
CA PRO A 129 3.86 -3.82 -13.82
C PRO A 129 4.56 -5.12 -14.26
N MET A 130 4.22 -6.23 -13.63
CA MET A 130 4.71 -7.55 -14.03
C MET A 130 4.00 -8.10 -15.27
N LEU A 131 2.78 -7.63 -15.55
CA LEU A 131 2.01 -7.92 -16.75
C LEU A 131 1.40 -6.63 -17.29
N GLY A 132 1.41 -6.44 -18.61
CA GLY A 132 0.75 -5.32 -19.28
C GLY A 132 1.46 -3.98 -19.05
N ARG A 133 0.67 -2.93 -18.76
CA ARG A 133 1.12 -1.55 -18.60
C ARG A 133 0.43 -0.84 -17.44
N THR A 134 0.92 0.34 -17.10
CA THR A 134 0.25 1.30 -16.22
C THR A 134 -0.61 2.28 -17.04
N PHE A 135 -1.14 3.31 -16.39
CA PHE A 135 -1.85 4.39 -17.04
C PHE A 135 -0.98 5.09 -18.10
N LEU A 136 -1.62 5.51 -19.19
CA LEU A 136 -1.04 6.33 -20.25
C LEU A 136 -1.43 7.79 -20.06
N PRO A 137 -0.62 8.74 -20.59
CA PRO A 137 -0.96 10.15 -20.56
C PRO A 137 -2.37 10.45 -21.08
N GLY A 138 -3.16 11.18 -20.29
CA GLY A 138 -4.54 11.52 -20.60
C GLY A 138 -5.59 10.43 -20.36
N GLU A 139 -5.25 9.29 -19.76
CA GLU A 139 -6.24 8.30 -19.28
C GLU A 139 -6.97 8.76 -18.01
N ASP A 140 -6.67 9.94 -17.46
CA ASP A 140 -7.46 10.65 -16.44
C ASP A 140 -8.54 11.59 -17.03
N GLN A 141 -8.68 11.60 -18.36
CA GLN A 141 -9.74 12.33 -19.06
C GLN A 141 -11.05 11.52 -19.12
N PRO A 142 -12.21 12.18 -19.05
CA PRO A 142 -13.50 11.51 -19.20
C PRO A 142 -13.59 10.67 -20.48
N GLY A 143 -14.04 9.42 -20.35
CA GLY A 143 -14.21 8.48 -21.46
C GLY A 143 -12.94 7.74 -21.86
N LYS A 144 -11.83 7.94 -21.14
CA LYS A 144 -10.56 7.19 -21.30
C LYS A 144 -10.10 6.49 -20.01
N ASN A 145 -10.88 6.64 -18.94
CA ASN A 145 -10.55 6.24 -17.58
C ASN A 145 -11.13 4.89 -17.16
N ASP A 146 -11.86 4.19 -18.04
CA ASP A 146 -12.44 2.86 -17.77
C ASP A 146 -11.41 1.72 -17.92
N VAL A 147 -10.25 1.91 -17.30
CA VAL A 147 -9.14 0.95 -17.27
C VAL A 147 -8.70 0.69 -15.83
N VAL A 148 -8.22 -0.51 -15.55
CA VAL A 148 -7.82 -0.92 -14.20
C VAL A 148 -6.48 -1.65 -14.21
N VAL A 149 -5.64 -1.32 -13.24
CA VAL A 149 -4.44 -2.07 -12.89
C VAL A 149 -4.72 -2.84 -11.59
N LEU A 150 -4.45 -4.13 -11.59
CA LEU A 150 -4.66 -5.01 -10.44
C LEU A 150 -3.45 -5.01 -9.50
N SER A 151 -3.69 -5.11 -8.19
CA SER A 151 -2.63 -5.59 -7.29
C SER A 151 -2.34 -7.07 -7.56
N TYR A 152 -1.14 -7.52 -7.20
CA TYR A 152 -0.73 -8.92 -7.33
C TYR A 152 -1.72 -9.87 -6.64
N GLU A 153 -2.27 -9.46 -5.50
CA GLU A 153 -3.15 -10.28 -4.67
C GLU A 153 -4.53 -10.45 -5.30
N VAL A 154 -5.08 -9.38 -5.88
CA VAL A 154 -6.35 -9.46 -6.62
C VAL A 154 -6.17 -10.38 -7.83
N TRP A 155 -5.09 -10.19 -8.60
CA TRP A 155 -4.78 -11.08 -9.73
C TRP A 155 -4.65 -12.56 -9.30
N ARG A 156 -3.96 -12.82 -8.18
CA ARG A 156 -3.75 -14.18 -7.68
C ARG A 156 -5.03 -14.81 -7.13
N GLN A 157 -5.83 -14.06 -6.37
CA GLN A 157 -7.00 -14.58 -5.63
C GLN A 157 -8.26 -14.61 -6.51
N ASP A 158 -8.56 -13.52 -7.22
CA ASP A 158 -9.82 -13.33 -7.94
C ASP A 158 -9.71 -13.72 -9.42
N PHE A 159 -8.49 -13.77 -9.96
CA PHE A 159 -8.22 -14.20 -11.34
C PHE A 159 -7.41 -15.48 -11.42
N ASN A 160 -7.21 -16.20 -10.31
CA ASN A 160 -6.45 -17.46 -10.25
C ASN A 160 -5.03 -17.37 -10.86
N ALA A 161 -4.41 -16.19 -10.78
CA ALA A 161 -3.12 -15.90 -11.42
C ALA A 161 -3.11 -16.14 -12.94
N ASP A 162 -4.22 -15.88 -13.64
CA ASP A 162 -4.32 -16.03 -15.10
C ASP A 162 -3.34 -15.07 -15.82
N PRO A 163 -2.33 -15.59 -16.55
CA PRO A 163 -1.37 -14.73 -17.26
C PRO A 163 -2.01 -13.96 -18.42
N ASN A 164 -3.21 -14.33 -18.86
CA ASN A 164 -3.95 -13.68 -19.94
C ASN A 164 -4.99 -12.67 -19.42
N VAL A 165 -4.89 -12.23 -18.16
CA VAL A 165 -5.84 -11.28 -17.57
C VAL A 165 -5.84 -9.91 -18.25
N VAL A 166 -4.72 -9.51 -18.87
CA VAL A 166 -4.60 -8.21 -19.56
C VAL A 166 -5.50 -8.18 -20.79
N ASN A 167 -6.14 -7.03 -21.03
CA ASN A 167 -7.21 -6.77 -22.00
C ASN A 167 -8.54 -7.47 -21.71
N ARG A 168 -8.69 -8.11 -20.55
CA ARG A 168 -9.98 -8.64 -20.11
C ARG A 168 -10.86 -7.54 -19.55
N THR A 169 -12.14 -7.52 -19.93
CA THR A 169 -13.14 -6.65 -19.32
C THR A 169 -13.65 -7.27 -18.02
N VAL A 170 -13.72 -6.45 -16.97
CA VAL A 170 -14.29 -6.76 -15.66
C VAL A 170 -15.36 -5.74 -15.32
N GLN A 171 -16.27 -6.05 -14.41
CA GLN A 171 -17.24 -5.06 -13.93
C GLN A 171 -16.83 -4.54 -12.56
N LEU A 172 -16.77 -3.21 -12.43
CA LEU A 172 -16.58 -2.50 -11.17
C LEU A 172 -17.83 -1.67 -10.91
N ASP A 173 -18.57 -1.97 -9.85
CA ASP A 173 -19.88 -1.35 -9.53
C ASP A 173 -20.88 -1.36 -10.70
N GLY A 174 -20.81 -2.41 -11.54
CA GLY A 174 -21.68 -2.59 -12.71
C GLY A 174 -21.17 -1.92 -13.99
N GLU A 175 -20.12 -1.10 -13.92
CA GLU A 175 -19.50 -0.45 -15.08
C GLU A 175 -18.34 -1.29 -15.64
N PRO A 176 -18.14 -1.35 -16.97
CA PRO A 176 -17.09 -2.15 -17.58
C PRO A 176 -15.72 -1.45 -17.50
N TYR A 177 -14.71 -2.13 -16.96
CA TYR A 177 -13.32 -1.69 -16.95
C TYR A 177 -12.43 -2.70 -17.68
N VAL A 178 -11.42 -2.23 -18.41
CA VAL A 178 -10.43 -3.10 -19.04
C VAL A 178 -9.21 -3.26 -18.14
N VAL A 179 -8.84 -4.51 -17.82
CA VAL A 179 -7.60 -4.78 -17.11
C VAL A 179 -6.41 -4.48 -18.02
N ILE A 180 -5.60 -3.49 -17.68
CA ILE A 180 -4.45 -3.07 -18.51
C ILE A 180 -3.10 -3.53 -17.94
N GLY A 181 -3.06 -3.95 -16.67
CA GLY A 181 -1.84 -4.48 -16.07
C GLY A 181 -2.00 -5.07 -14.68
N VAL A 182 -0.94 -5.71 -14.21
CA VAL A 182 -0.83 -6.30 -12.87
C VAL A 182 0.46 -5.81 -12.22
N MET A 183 0.35 -5.26 -11.02
CA MET A 183 1.50 -4.82 -10.24
C MET A 183 2.28 -6.01 -9.66
N PRO A 184 3.62 -5.89 -9.50
CA PRO A 184 4.42 -6.96 -8.93
C PRO A 184 4.07 -7.21 -7.46
N ALA A 185 4.35 -8.42 -6.98
CA ALA A 185 4.22 -8.76 -5.56
C ALA A 185 5.00 -7.76 -4.69
N GLY A 186 4.34 -7.25 -3.64
CA GLY A 186 4.94 -6.29 -2.72
C GLY A 186 4.67 -4.81 -3.04
N PHE A 187 4.16 -4.46 -4.23
CA PHE A 187 3.68 -3.10 -4.48
C PHE A 187 2.43 -2.80 -3.65
N ARG A 188 2.43 -1.70 -2.87
CA ARG A 188 1.38 -1.40 -1.87
C ARG A 188 1.19 0.09 -1.65
N PHE A 189 0.39 0.78 -2.47
CA PHE A 189 0.19 2.22 -2.28
C PHE A 189 -0.19 2.62 -0.84
N SER A 190 -1.09 1.86 -0.20
CA SER A 190 -1.48 2.04 1.21
C SER A 190 -0.99 0.86 2.06
N SER A 191 -0.45 1.15 3.25
CA SER A 191 0.00 0.12 4.20
C SER A 191 -1.15 -0.68 4.79
N ARG A 192 -2.37 -0.15 4.70
CA ARG A 192 -3.59 -0.79 5.21
C ARG A 192 -4.23 -1.73 4.20
N THR A 193 -3.83 -1.66 2.93
CA THR A 193 -4.54 -2.28 1.82
C THR A 193 -3.60 -3.16 1.00
N THR A 194 -3.86 -4.47 1.03
CA THR A 194 -3.07 -5.46 0.27
C THR A 194 -3.74 -5.80 -1.06
N ASN A 195 -5.07 -5.90 -1.05
CA ASN A 195 -5.88 -6.14 -2.24
C ASN A 195 -6.46 -4.81 -2.70
N ALA A 196 -5.92 -4.28 -3.78
CA ALA A 196 -6.32 -2.97 -4.30
C ALA A 196 -6.52 -3.03 -5.80
N LEU A 197 -7.46 -2.20 -6.27
CA LEU A 197 -7.58 -1.83 -7.67
C LEU A 197 -7.01 -0.42 -7.83
N TYR A 198 -6.31 -0.18 -8.93
CA TYR A 198 -5.84 1.14 -9.30
C TYR A 198 -6.53 1.55 -10.59
N ILE A 199 -7.27 2.64 -10.56
CA ILE A 199 -7.93 3.21 -11.74
C ILE A 199 -7.48 4.64 -11.98
N PRO A 200 -7.53 5.16 -13.20
CA PRO A 200 -7.33 6.58 -13.44
C PRO A 200 -8.38 7.42 -12.72
N MET A 201 -8.07 8.69 -12.50
CA MET A 201 -8.97 9.62 -11.83
C MET A 201 -10.26 9.83 -12.64
N HIS A 202 -11.43 9.60 -12.01
CA HIS A 202 -12.72 10.02 -12.57
C HIS A 202 -13.06 11.40 -12.01
N VAL A 203 -12.59 12.44 -12.70
CA VAL A 203 -12.78 13.83 -12.27
C VAL A 203 -14.27 14.16 -12.20
N ARG A 204 -14.77 14.28 -10.97
CA ARG A 204 -16.18 14.60 -10.72
C ARG A 204 -16.47 16.07 -11.03
N PRO A 205 -17.67 16.42 -11.50
CA PRO A 205 -18.06 17.81 -11.69
C PRO A 205 -17.88 18.70 -10.45
N SER A 206 -18.02 18.12 -9.25
CA SER A 206 -17.79 18.81 -7.97
C SER A 206 -16.34 19.24 -7.76
N TRP A 207 -15.36 18.52 -8.30
CA TRP A 207 -13.93 18.84 -8.19
C TRP A 207 -13.46 19.89 -9.19
N VAL A 208 -14.23 20.07 -10.27
CA VAL A 208 -13.97 21.10 -11.29
C VAL A 208 -14.49 22.46 -10.83
N SER A 209 -15.62 22.46 -10.11
CA SER A 209 -16.33 23.69 -9.69
C SER A 209 -15.78 24.30 -8.40
N ALA A 210 -15.14 23.48 -7.55
CA ALA A 210 -14.54 23.92 -6.30
C ALA A 210 -13.18 24.58 -6.55
N ARG A 211 -13.10 25.66 -7.34
CA ARG A 211 -11.96 26.58 -7.18
C ARG A 211 -12.00 27.03 -5.72
N ASP A 212 -10.88 26.88 -5.00
CA ASP A 212 -10.74 27.27 -3.60
C ASP A 212 -11.47 28.61 -3.38
N THR A 213 -12.67 28.53 -2.82
CA THR A 213 -13.49 29.72 -2.59
C THR A 213 -12.84 30.42 -1.42
N ASN A 214 -12.03 31.43 -1.76
CA ASN A 214 -11.45 32.50 -0.94
C ASN A 214 -11.33 32.27 0.56
#